data_AF-A0A0D0M147-F1
#
_entry.id   AF-A0A0D0M147-F1
#
_cell.length_a   1.000
_cell.length_b   1.000
_cell.length_c   1.000
_cell.angle_alpha   90.00
_cell.angle_beta   90.00
_cell.angle_gamma   90.00
#
_symmetry.space_group_name_H-M   'P 1'
#
loop_
_entity.id
_entity.type
_entity.pdbx_description
1 polymer ?
#
loop_
_entity_poly.entity_id
_entity_poly.type
_entity_poly.pdbx_seq_one_letter_code
_entity_poly.pdbx_strand_id
1 'polypeptide(L)'
;MGPSKIRFNDVRYRQGFLEVTNIHPAHINIETWEIHPDLDISEKQFDDKAITDDCVVANTEIELSVEQAKALVASLEAAIANALESGRG
;
A
#
# COMPACT_ATOMS: atom_id res chain seq x y z
N MET A 1 -4.27 -4.41 17.28
CA MET A 1 -4.46 -4.88 15.90
C MET A 1 -3.08 -5.13 15.32
N GLY A 2 -2.92 -6.20 14.53
CA GLY A 2 -1.67 -6.41 13.77
C GLY A 2 -1.58 -5.47 12.56
N PRO A 3 -0.48 -5.51 11.81
CA PRO A 3 -0.33 -4.73 10.59
C PRO A 3 -1.47 -5.01 9.60
N SER A 4 -1.96 -3.96 8.95
CA SER A 4 -2.88 -4.10 7.81
C SER A 4 -2.07 -4.22 6.54
N LYS A 5 -2.43 -5.17 5.67
CA LYS A 5 -1.74 -5.45 4.42
C LYS A 5 -2.72 -5.35 3.27
N ILE A 6 -2.37 -4.55 2.27
CA ILE A 6 -3.18 -4.32 1.07
C ILE A 6 -2.34 -4.74 -0.13
N ARG A 7 -2.87 -5.67 -0.93
CA ARG A 7 -2.30 -6.01 -2.23
C ARG A 7 -2.93 -5.13 -3.30
N PHE A 8 -2.13 -4.60 -4.20
CA PHE A 8 -2.60 -3.87 -5.37
C PHE A 8 -1.95 -4.44 -6.63
N ASN A 9 -2.77 -4.95 -7.54
CA ASN A 9 -2.31 -5.59 -8.77
C ASN A 9 -3.20 -5.29 -9.99
N ASP A 10 -4.15 -4.35 -9.87
CA ASP A 10 -5.04 -3.95 -10.98
C ASP A 10 -4.26 -3.34 -12.15
N VAL A 11 -3.11 -2.71 -11.88
CA VAL A 11 -2.17 -2.20 -12.89
C VAL A 11 -0.89 -3.02 -12.81
N ARG A 12 -0.72 -4.00 -13.71
CA ARG A 12 0.36 -5.00 -13.66
C ARG A 12 1.78 -4.42 -13.57
N TYR A 13 2.05 -3.29 -14.23
CA TYR A 13 3.37 -2.65 -14.20
C TYR A 13 3.58 -1.72 -13.01
N ARG A 14 2.60 -1.61 -12.09
CA ARG A 14 2.64 -0.88 -10.81
C ARG A 14 2.02 -1.73 -9.71
N GLN A 15 2.36 -3.02 -9.69
CA GLN A 15 1.82 -3.97 -8.73
C GLN A 15 2.68 -4.01 -7.47
N GLY A 16 2.09 -4.45 -6.37
CA GLY A 16 2.81 -4.57 -5.12
C GLY A 16 1.95 -4.75 -3.89
N PHE A 17 2.53 -4.37 -2.76
CA PHE A 17 1.89 -4.44 -1.46
C PHE A 17 2.09 -3.15 -0.67
N LEU A 18 1.12 -2.84 0.18
CA LEU A 18 1.18 -1.78 1.15
C LEU A 18 0.96 -2.38 2.54
N GLU A 19 1.89 -2.15 3.46
CA GLU A 19 1.74 -2.44 4.87
C GLU A 19 1.50 -1.15 5.65
N VAL A 20 0.52 -1.17 6.57
CA VAL A 20 0.23 -0.08 7.51
C VAL A 20 0.38 -0.64 8.91
N THR A 21 1.30 -0.07 9.68
CA THR A 21 1.65 -0.60 11.01
C THR A 21 2.00 0.51 12.00
N ASN A 22 1.89 0.21 13.29
CA ASN A 22 2.30 1.08 14.39
C ASN A 22 3.68 0.61 14.88
N ILE A 23 4.76 1.17 14.35
CA ILE A 23 6.13 0.72 14.69
C ILE A 23 6.59 1.27 16.04
N HIS A 24 6.20 2.51 16.38
CA HIS A 24 6.56 3.16 17.63
C HIS A 24 5.43 4.09 18.14
N PRO A 25 5.47 4.53 19.41
CA PRO A 25 4.41 5.33 19.99
C PRO A 25 4.11 6.60 19.16
N ALA A 26 2.82 6.83 18.92
CA ALA A 26 2.30 8.01 18.20
C ALA A 26 2.70 8.15 16.72
N HIS A 27 3.25 7.10 16.09
CA HIS A 27 3.52 7.08 14.66
C HIS A 27 2.92 5.85 13.97
N ILE A 28 2.62 6.04 12.69
CA ILE A 28 2.13 5.05 11.74
C ILE A 28 3.17 4.96 10.63
N ASN A 29 3.67 3.76 10.33
CA ASN A 29 4.46 3.52 9.13
C ASN A 29 3.55 3.07 8.00
N ILE A 30 3.82 3.61 6.82
CA ILE A 30 3.25 3.20 5.55
C ILE A 30 4.41 2.70 4.71
N GLU A 31 4.43 1.40 4.47
CA GLU A 31 5.50 0.75 3.73
C GLU A 31 4.94 0.17 2.42
N THR A 32 5.49 0.62 1.30
CA THR A 32 5.11 0.14 -0.04
C THR A 32 6.21 -0.72 -0.63
N TRP A 33 5.86 -1.91 -1.12
CA TRP A 33 6.76 -2.80 -1.86
C TRP A 33 6.29 -2.85 -3.30
N GLU A 34 7.07 -2.28 -4.23
CA GLU A 34 6.83 -2.43 -5.66
C GLU A 34 7.42 -3.76 -6.12
N ILE A 35 6.60 -4.57 -6.78
CA ILE A 35 6.98 -5.90 -7.22
C ILE A 35 7.21 -5.89 -8.73
N HIS A 36 8.28 -6.56 -9.16
CA HIS A 36 8.66 -6.68 -10.56
C HIS A 36 7.47 -7.16 -11.41
N PRO A 37 7.17 -6.52 -12.57
CA PRO A 37 5.97 -6.79 -13.36
C PRO A 37 5.85 -8.23 -13.92
N ASP A 38 6.99 -8.93 -14.00
CA ASP A 38 7.05 -10.31 -14.47
C ASP A 38 6.59 -11.33 -13.42
N LEU A 39 6.55 -10.94 -12.14
CA LEU A 39 5.95 -11.76 -11.10
C LEU A 39 4.44 -11.49 -11.05
N ASP A 40 3.63 -12.54 -11.11
CA ASP A 40 2.20 -12.45 -10.86
C ASP A 40 1.91 -12.64 -9.37
N ILE A 41 1.38 -11.62 -8.72
CA ILE A 41 1.03 -11.64 -7.30
C ILE A 41 -0.46 -11.91 -7.02
N SER A 42 -1.27 -12.23 -8.04
CA SER A 42 -2.74 -12.35 -7.92
C SER A 42 -3.21 -13.39 -6.89
N GLU A 43 -2.41 -14.41 -6.62
CA GLU A 43 -2.69 -15.42 -5.58
C GLU A 43 -1.67 -15.39 -4.44
N LYS A 44 -0.78 -14.39 -4.41
CA LYS A 44 0.28 -14.26 -3.42
C LYS A 44 -0.13 -13.38 -2.26
N GLN A 45 0.32 -13.76 -1.08
CA GLN A 45 0.25 -12.96 0.13
C GLN A 45 1.58 -12.22 0.33
N PHE A 46 1.57 -11.20 1.19
CA PHE A 46 2.76 -10.38 1.47
C PHE A 46 3.97 -11.20 1.93
N ASP A 47 3.74 -12.24 2.72
CA ASP A 47 4.75 -13.14 3.30
C ASP A 47 4.90 -14.45 2.50
N ASP A 48 4.42 -14.48 1.25
CA ASP A 48 4.61 -15.61 0.36
C ASP A 48 6.10 -15.80 0.05
N LYS A 49 6.62 -16.99 0.31
CA LYS A 49 8.04 -17.36 0.11
C LYS A 49 8.50 -17.21 -1.34
N ALA A 50 7.58 -17.15 -2.30
CA ALA A 50 7.88 -16.91 -3.70
C ALA A 50 8.21 -15.44 -4.00
N ILE A 51 7.93 -14.51 -3.07
CA ILE A 51 8.34 -13.11 -3.15
C ILE A 51 9.71 -13.02 -2.49
N THR A 52 10.76 -13.16 -3.29
CA THR A 52 12.14 -12.97 -2.85
C THR A 52 12.53 -11.50 -2.97
N ASP A 53 13.61 -11.09 -2.32
CA ASP A 53 14.12 -9.72 -2.38
C ASP A 53 14.35 -9.24 -3.83
N ASP A 54 14.84 -10.12 -4.72
CA ASP A 54 15.04 -9.83 -6.15
C ASP A 54 13.75 -9.48 -6.91
N CYS A 55 12.58 -9.83 -6.35
CA CYS A 55 11.29 -9.48 -6.93
C CYS A 55 10.83 -8.07 -6.51
N VAL A 56 11.44 -7.48 -5.48
CA VAL A 56 11.10 -6.13 -4.99
C VAL A 56 11.97 -5.12 -5.75
N VAL A 57 11.35 -4.32 -6.62
CA VAL A 57 12.08 -3.33 -7.43
C VAL A 57 12.20 -1.98 -6.72
N ALA A 58 11.32 -1.71 -5.76
CA ALA A 58 11.39 -0.57 -4.88
C ALA A 58 10.72 -0.89 -3.54
N ASN A 59 11.29 -0.35 -2.46
CA ASN A 59 10.69 -0.34 -1.13
C ASN A 59 10.74 1.10 -0.63
N THR A 60 9.63 1.62 -0.10
CA THR A 60 9.56 2.95 0.48
C THR A 60 8.76 2.91 1.76
N GLU A 61 9.36 3.46 2.82
CA GLU A 61 8.77 3.62 4.13
C GLU A 61 8.51 5.10 4.41
N ILE A 62 7.31 5.41 4.90
CA ILE A 62 6.90 6.75 5.31
C ILE A 62 6.34 6.68 6.71
N GLU A 63 7.06 7.30 7.65
CA GLU A 63 6.59 7.47 9.01
C GLU A 63 5.74 8.75 9.13
N LEU A 64 4.50 8.58 9.57
CA LEU A 64 3.55 9.64 9.81
C LEU A 64 3.25 9.73 11.30
N SER A 65 3.22 10.95 11.84
CA SER A 65 2.53 11.19 13.11
C SER A 65 1.03 10.87 12.99
N VAL A 66 0.35 10.66 14.12
CA VAL A 66 -1.11 10.46 14.15
C VAL A 66 -1.88 11.56 13.39
N GLU A 67 -1.47 12.82 13.51
CA GLU A 67 -2.15 13.93 12.83
C GLU A 67 -1.90 13.92 11.31
N GLN A 68 -0.69 13.58 10.86
CA GLN A 68 -0.41 13.40 9.43
C GLN A 68 -1.16 12.20 8.85
N ALA A 69 -1.27 11.09 9.59
CA ALA A 69 -2.05 9.94 9.19
C ALA A 69 -3.55 10.27 9.04
N LYS A 70 -4.12 11.05 9.96
CA LYS A 70 -5.50 11.56 9.83
C LYS A 70 -5.68 12.44 8.59
N ALA A 71 -4.72 13.32 8.31
CA ALA A 71 -4.75 14.16 7.12
C ALA A 71 -4.68 13.33 5.83
N LEU A 72 -3.89 12.25 5.81
CA LEU A 72 -3.85 11.30 4.70
C LEU A 72 -5.21 10.61 4.51
N VAL A 73 -5.84 10.12 5.58
CA VAL A 73 -7.17 9.48 5.51
C VAL A 73 -8.19 10.44 4.90
N ALA A 74 -8.26 11.69 5.38
CA ALA A 74 -9.18 12.68 4.83
C ALA A 74 -8.92 12.97 3.34
N SER A 75 -7.64 12.98 2.92
CA SER A 75 -7.26 13.17 1.52
C SER A 75 -7.68 11.99 0.64
N LEU A 76 -7.54 10.76 1.14
CA LEU A 76 -7.98 9.54 0.46
C LEU A 76 -9.51 9.49 0.31
N GLU A 77 -10.25 9.80 1.39
CA GLU A 77 -11.72 9.87 1.36
C GLU A 77 -12.23 10.88 0.31
N ALA A 78 -11.61 12.06 0.26
CA ALA A 78 -11.93 13.08 -0.75
C ALA A 78 -11.63 12.59 -2.18
N ALA A 79 -10.48 11.92 -2.40
CA ALA A 79 -10.13 11.38 -3.71
C ALA A 79 -11.11 10.28 -4.17
N ILE A 80 -11.54 9.42 -3.25
CA ILE A 80 -12.56 8.39 -3.53
C ILE A 80 -13.89 9.02 -3.93
N ALA A 81 -14.35 10.03 -3.19
CA ALA A 81 -15.59 10.75 -3.51
C ALA A 81 -15.55 11.33 -4.94
N ASN A 82 -14.44 12.02 -5.28
CA ASN A 82 -14.24 12.60 -6.61
C ASN A 82 -14.24 11.55 -7.74
N ALA A 83 -13.60 10.39 -7.50
CA ALA A 83 -13.55 9.31 -8.49
C ALA A 83 -14.95 8.71 -8.77
N LEU A 84 -15.78 8.56 -7.73
CA LEU A 84 -17.14 8.04 -7.85
C LEU A 84 -18.09 9.02 -8.55
N GLU A 85 -17.89 10.32 -8.40
CA GLU A 85 -18.64 11.35 -9.13
C GLU A 85 -18.28 11.36 -10.62
N SER A 86 -16.98 11.24 -10.93
CA SER A 86 -16.47 11.25 -12.31
C SER A 86 -16.92 10.03 -13.12
N GLY A 87 -17.19 8.90 -12.47
CA GLY A 87 -17.69 7.67 -13.11
C GLY A 87 -19.20 7.64 -13.36
N ARG A 88 -19.95 8.71 -13.01
CA ARG A 88 -21.40 8.83 -13.26
C ARG A 88 -21.74 9.67 -14.51
N GLY A 89 -20.73 10.05 -15.30
CA GLY A 89 -20.85 10.77 -16.56
C GLY A 89 -20.93 9.89 -17.79
#